data_AF-A0A164WQL9-F1
#
_entry.id   AF-A0A164WQL9-F1
#
_cell.length_a   1.000
_cell.length_b   1.000
_cell.length_c   1.000
_cell.angle_alpha   90.00
_cell.angle_beta   90.00
_cell.angle_gamma   90.00
#
_symmetry.space_group_name_H-M   'P 1'
#
loop_
_entity.id
_entity.type
_entity.pdbx_description
1 polymer ?
#
loop_
_entity_poly.entity_id
_entity_poly.type
_entity_poly.pdbx_seq_one_letter_code
_entity_poly.pdbx_strand_id
1 'polypeptide(L)' 'MAQNEQGIDPAVLDDIINRLLEFRQARTARQVQLSENDIRQLCAAAREIFLQQPNLLELEAPIKICGI' A
#
# COMPACT_ATOMS: atom_id res chain seq x y z
N MET A 1 11.64 -15.45 -17.46
CA MET A 1 10.23 -15.77 -17.78
C MET A 1 9.48 -15.74 -16.46
N ALA A 2 8.59 -14.82 -16.12
CA ALA A 2 7.88 -13.78 -16.87
C ALA A 2 8.03 -12.42 -16.17
N GLN A 3 8.26 -11.38 -16.95
CA GLN A 3 7.91 -10.02 -16.58
C GLN A 3 6.39 -9.95 -16.63
N ASN A 4 5.75 -9.67 -15.50
CA ASN A 4 4.36 -9.22 -15.50
C ASN A 4 4.38 -7.84 -14.84
N GLU A 5 4.86 -6.85 -15.60
CA GLU A 5 4.77 -5.42 -15.27
C GLU A 5 3.30 -5.00 -15.35
N GLN A 6 2.52 -5.40 -14.35
CA GLN A 6 1.20 -4.86 -14.11
C GLN A 6 1.26 -4.14 -12.78
N GLY A 7 1.63 -2.86 -12.83
CA GLY A 7 1.39 -1.95 -11.74
C GLY A 7 -0.09 -2.00 -11.37
N ILE A 8 -0.39 -1.86 -10.09
CA ILE A 8 -1.78 -1.85 -9.60
C ILE A 8 -2.57 -0.74 -10.30
N ASP A 9 -3.79 -1.06 -10.77
CA ASP A 9 -4.68 -0.06 -11.35
C ASP A 9 -4.94 1.05 -10.31
N PRO A 10 -4.68 2.34 -10.63
CA PRO A 10 -4.92 3.44 -9.71
C PRO A 10 -6.34 3.47 -9.12
N ALA A 11 -7.37 3.13 -9.91
CA ALA A 11 -8.74 3.10 -9.43
C ALA A 11 -8.97 2.01 -8.37
N VAL A 12 -8.32 0.86 -8.55
CA VAL A 12 -8.36 -0.25 -7.58
C VAL A 12 -7.58 0.12 -6.32
N LEU A 13 -6.42 0.77 -6.46
CA LEU A 13 -5.62 1.25 -5.33
C LEU A 13 -6.39 2.27 -4.49
N ASP A 14 -7.03 3.25 -5.14
CA ASP A 14 -7.84 4.26 -4.47
C ASP A 14 -9.04 3.64 -3.73
N ASP A 15 -9.72 2.66 -4.35
CA ASP A 15 -10.80 1.92 -3.70
C ASP A 15 -10.32 1.17 -2.44
N ILE A 16 -9.16 0.50 -2.51
CA ILE A 16 -8.57 -0.18 -1.33
C ILE A 16 -8.23 0.83 -0.22
N ILE A 17 -7.62 1.97 -0.56
CA ILE A 17 -7.29 3.03 0.40
C ILE A 17 -8.57 3.54 1.09
N ASN A 18 -9.63 3.81 0.32
CA ASN A 18 -10.89 4.29 0.86
C ASN A 18 -11.52 3.26 1.82
N ARG A 19 -11.60 1.99 1.41
CA ARG A 19 -12.09 0.89 2.27
C ARG A 19 -11.32 0.77 3.59
N LEU A 20 -10.00 0.97 3.56
CA LEU A 20 -9.16 0.94 4.77
C LEU A 20 -9.39 2.16 5.68
N LEU A 21 -9.64 3.33 5.11
CA LEU A 21 -9.87 4.57 5.85
C LEU A 21 -11.27 4.67 6.46
N GLU A 22 -12.28 4.01 5.88
CA GLU A 22 -13.66 3.99 6.38
C GLU A 22 -13.77 3.54 7.83
N PHE A 23 -12.85 2.69 8.31
CA PHE A 23 -12.78 2.25 9.70
C PHE A 23 -12.72 3.42 10.69
N ARG A 24 -12.13 4.56 10.31
CA ARG A 24 -12.00 5.74 11.19
C ARG A 24 -13.35 6.32 11.60
N GLN A 25 -14.41 6.03 10.86
CA GLN A 25 -15.78 6.51 11.14
C GLN A 25 -16.63 5.46 11.87
N ALA A 26 -16.14 4.22 11.96
CA ALA A 26 -16.87 3.13 12.60
C ALA A 26 -16.81 3.25 14.13
N ARG A 27 -17.99 3.22 14.77
CA ARG A 27 -18.13 3.22 16.25
C ARG A 27 -17.51 2.00 16.93
N THR A 28 -17.26 0.93 16.17
CA THR A 28 -16.69 -0.33 16.65
C THR A 28 -15.64 -0.79 15.66
N ALA A 29 -14.55 -1.37 16.17
CA ALA A 29 -13.51 -1.92 15.33
C ALA A 29 -14.09 -3.01 14.41
N ARG A 30 -14.14 -2.73 13.10
CA ARG A 30 -14.56 -3.68 12.07
C ARG A 30 -13.37 -4.12 11.23
N GLN A 31 -13.25 -5.41 10.96
CA GLN A 31 -12.24 -5.90 10.01
C GLN A 31 -12.61 -5.44 8.59
N VAL A 32 -11.66 -4.81 7.90
CA VAL A 32 -11.79 -4.50 6.47
C VAL A 32 -11.53 -5.78 5.68
N GLN A 33 -12.45 -6.14 4.79
CA GLN A 33 -12.30 -7.30 3.93
C GLN A 33 -11.60 -6.90 2.64
N LEU A 34 -10.38 -7.40 2.46
CA LEU A 34 -9.62 -7.30 1.22
C LEU A 34 -9.54 -8.68 0.58
N SER A 35 -9.61 -8.74 -0.74
CA SER A 35 -9.43 -10.00 -1.44
C SER A 35 -7.95 -10.43 -1.39
N GLU A 36 -7.69 -11.73 -1.48
CA GLU A 36 -6.32 -12.25 -1.56
C GLU A 36 -5.56 -11.64 -2.75
N ASN A 37 -6.26 -11.44 -3.87
CA ASN A 37 -5.70 -10.80 -5.06
C ASN A 37 -5.28 -9.35 -4.78
N ASP A 38 -6.12 -8.56 -4.11
CA ASP A 38 -5.82 -7.16 -3.75
C ASP A 38 -4.53 -7.12 -2.90
N ILE A 39 -4.44 -8.01 -1.90
CA ILE A 39 -3.27 -8.11 -1.02
C ILE A 39 -2.01 -8.47 -1.80
N ARG A 40 -2.09 -9.48 -2.68
CA ARG A 40 -0.94 -9.90 -3.51
C ARG A 40 -0.48 -8.78 -4.44
N GLN A 41 -1.40 -8.05 -5.07
CA GLN A 41 -1.05 -6.94 -5.95
C GLN A 41 -0.37 -5.80 -5.18
N LEU A 42 -0.88 -5.43 -4.00
CA LEU A 42 -0.25 -4.45 -3.13
C LEU A 42 1.18 -4.87 -2.74
N CYS A 43 1.37 -6.11 -2.32
CA CYS A 43 2.70 -6.62 -1.96
C CYS A 43 3.66 -6.65 -3.16
N ALA A 44 3.19 -7.04 -4.34
CA ALA A 44 4.00 -7.07 -5.55
C ALA A 44 4.44 -5.66 -5.95
N ALA A 45 3.50 -4.71 -6.04
CA ALA A 45 3.79 -3.32 -6.38
C ALA A 45 4.70 -2.65 -5.35
N ALA A 46 4.45 -2.83 -4.04
CA ALA A 46 5.31 -2.28 -2.99
C ALA A 46 6.74 -2.86 -3.06
N ARG A 47 6.88 -4.17 -3.31
CA ARG A 47 8.18 -4.81 -3.48
C ARG A 47 8.96 -4.22 -4.64
N GLU A 48 8.32 -3.95 -5.76
CA GLU A 48 8.97 -3.30 -6.91
C GLU A 48 9.46 -1.89 -6.57
N ILE A 49 8.62 -1.08 -5.90
CA ILE A 49 8.98 0.26 -5.45
C ILE A 49 10.19 0.21 -4.49
N PHE A 50 10.17 -0.69 -3.51
CA PHE A 50 11.29 -0.83 -2.57
C PHE A 50 12.58 -1.30 -3.24
N LEU A 51 12.50 -2.15 -4.27
CA LEU A 51 13.67 -2.59 -5.04
C LEU A 51 14.23 -1.49 -5.94
N GLN A 52 13.40 -0.53 -6.36
CA GLN A 52 13.81 0.64 -7.14
C GLN A 52 14.47 1.72 -6.27
N GLN A 53 14.13 1.76 -4.98
CA GLN A 53 14.69 2.71 -4.02
C GLN A 53 16.04 2.20 -3.44
N PRO A 54 16.95 3.11 -3.05
CA PRO A 54 18.17 2.70 -2.35
C PRO A 54 17.85 2.17 -0.94
N ASN A 55 18.63 1.18 -0.49
CA ASN A 55 18.50 0.62 0.87
C ASN A 55 18.73 1.67 1.98
N LEU A 56 19.53 2.70 1.69
CA LEU A 56 19.72 3.87 2.55
C LEU A 56 18.97 5.04 1.91
N LEU A 57 17.79 5.37 2.46
CA LEU A 57 16.97 6.47 1.95
C LEU A 57 17.57 7.82 2.36
N GLU A 58 17.73 8.70 1.37
CA GLU A 58 18.00 10.12 1.58
C GLU A 58 16.65 10.86 1.61
N LEU A 59 16.30 11.44 2.77
CA LEU A 59 15.00 12.08 3.01
C LEU A 59 15.21 13.56 3.34
N GLU A 60 14.34 14.42 2.82
CA GLU A 60 14.33 15.85 3.11
C GLU A 60 13.19 16.23 4.07
N ALA A 61 13.42 17.27 4.88
CA ALA A 61 12.42 17.80 5.80
C ALA A 61 11.41 18.72 5.07
N PRO A 62 10.15 18.83 5.56
CA PRO A 62 9.60 18.26 6.79
C PRO A 62 9.03 16.84 6.61
N ILE A 63 9.35 15.95 7.55
CA ILE A 63 8.80 14.57 7.59
C ILE A 63 8.37 14.21 9.02
N LYS A 64 7.31 13.40 9.13
CA LYS A 64 6.91 12.79 10.41
C LYS A 64 7.50 11.40 10.49
N ILE A 65 8.31 11.14 11.53
CA ILE A 65 8.88 9.82 11.81
C ILE A 65 8.02 9.15 12.87
N CYS A 66 7.44 8.00 12.54
CA CYS A 66 6.70 7.15 13.46
C CYS A 66 7.51 5.88 13.73
N GLY A 67 7.98 5.72 14.96
CA GLY A 67 8.62 4.50 15.45
C GLY A 67 7.67 3.68 16.32
N ILE A 68 8.23 2.69 17.02
CA ILE A 68 7.58 1.94 18.11
C ILE A 68 7.57 2.73 19.40
#